data_AF-A0A2X3DBS0-F1
#
_entry.id   AF-A0A2X3DBS0-F1
#
_cell.length_a   1.000
_cell.length_b   1.000
_cell.length_c   1.000
_cell.angle_alpha   90.00
_cell.angle_beta   90.00
_cell.angle_gamma   90.00
#
_symmetry.space_group_name_H-M   'P 1'
#
loop_
_entity.id
_entity.type
_entity.pdbx_description
1 polymer ?
#
loop_
_entity_poly.entity_id
_entity_poly.type
_entity_poly.pdbx_seq_one_letter_code
_entity_poly.pdbx_strand_id
1 'polypeptide(L)'
;MQAVADHREEFEFTDHCSGPNMNATPQQIIERIERYSHVLLGAAFARPELQDVIKWHSKYARQNGIHVSPTFMVNGLVQPDLGSGDDVSVWAARIMA
;
A
#
# COMPACT_ATOMS: atom_id res chain seq x y z
N MET A 1 -11.17 8.51 5.49
CA MET A 1 -11.22 7.84 4.17
C MET A 1 -11.55 8.80 3.04
N GLN A 2 -12.42 9.81 3.22
CA GLN A 2 -12.84 10.72 2.14
C GLN A 2 -11.66 11.34 1.36
N ALA A 3 -10.67 11.93 2.04
CA ALA A 3 -9.50 12.50 1.36
C ALA A 3 -8.71 11.48 0.50
N VAL A 4 -8.67 10.20 0.89
CA VAL A 4 -8.05 9.14 0.08
C VAL A 4 -8.94 8.77 -1.12
N ALA A 5 -10.25 8.75 -0.92
CA ALA A 5 -11.21 8.49 -1.98
C ALA A 5 -11.23 9.61 -3.03
N ASP A 6 -11.15 10.87 -2.60
CA ASP A 6 -11.19 12.06 -3.45
C ASP A 6 -10.03 12.11 -4.46
N HIS A 7 -8.88 11.54 -4.10
CA HIS A 7 -7.69 11.49 -4.94
C HIS A 7 -7.43 10.12 -5.56
N ARG A 8 -8.34 9.15 -5.41
CA ARG A 8 -8.11 7.76 -5.84
C ARG A 8 -7.75 7.64 -7.33
N GLU A 9 -8.48 8.32 -8.20
CA GLU A 9 -8.27 8.25 -9.66
C GLU A 9 -6.90 8.80 -10.10
N GLU A 10 -6.20 9.53 -9.24
CA GLU A 10 -4.85 10.03 -9.50
C GLU A 10 -3.76 8.96 -9.26
N PHE A 11 -4.11 7.85 -8.59
CA PHE A 11 -3.19 6.79 -8.20
C PHE A 11 -3.66 5.38 -8.61
N GLU A 12 -4.92 5.23 -9.01
CA GLU A 12 -5.52 3.98 -9.48
C GLU A 12 -6.08 4.12 -10.89
N PHE A 13 -6.40 2.99 -11.51
CA PHE A 13 -7.09 2.93 -12.79
C PHE A 13 -8.56 2.58 -12.56
N THR A 14 -9.45 3.15 -13.36
CA THR A 14 -10.86 2.76 -13.37
C THR A 14 -10.96 1.30 -13.80
N ASP A 15 -11.55 0.47 -12.93
CA ASP A 15 -11.64 -0.99 -13.06
C ASP A 15 -10.30 -1.66 -13.44
N HIS A 16 -9.19 -1.10 -12.95
CA HIS A 16 -7.82 -1.57 -13.21
C HIS A 16 -7.43 -1.63 -14.70
N CYS A 17 -8.14 -0.92 -15.59
CA CYS A 17 -7.89 -1.04 -17.03
C CYS A 17 -8.03 0.26 -17.83
N SER A 18 -8.55 1.34 -17.25
CA SER A 18 -8.83 2.58 -17.99
C SER A 18 -8.74 3.83 -17.11
N GLY A 19 -9.10 4.99 -17.68
CA GLY A 19 -9.23 6.24 -16.95
C GLY A 19 -8.05 7.21 -17.12
N PRO A 20 -8.09 8.34 -16.40
CA PRO A 20 -7.13 9.44 -16.58
C PRO A 20 -5.66 9.04 -16.33
N ASN A 21 -5.44 8.03 -15.49
CA ASN A 21 -4.11 7.58 -15.12
C ASN A 21 -3.37 6.81 -16.24
N MET A 22 -4.06 6.42 -17.33
CA MET A 22 -3.47 5.73 -18.50
C MET A 22 -2.34 6.50 -19.18
N ASN A 23 -2.36 7.82 -19.08
CA ASN A 23 -1.36 8.68 -19.70
C ASN A 23 -0.35 9.26 -18.69
N ALA A 24 -0.42 8.83 -17.43
CA ALA A 24 0.50 9.31 -16.41
C ALA A 24 1.87 8.63 -16.55
N THR A 25 2.94 9.41 -16.48
CA THR A 25 4.30 8.88 -16.41
C THR A 25 4.69 8.56 -14.98
N PRO A 26 5.69 7.67 -14.74
CA PRO A 26 6.20 7.43 -13.39
C PRO A 26 6.65 8.72 -12.66
N GLN A 27 7.27 9.66 -13.39
CA GLN A 27 7.68 10.96 -12.85
C GLN A 27 6.48 11.78 -12.37
N GLN A 28 5.39 11.80 -13.13
CA GLN A 28 4.15 12.51 -12.73
C GLN A 28 3.52 11.89 -11.48
N ILE A 29 3.60 10.56 -11.32
CA ILE A 29 3.13 9.91 -10.09
C ILE A 29 3.95 10.34 -8.88
N ILE A 30 5.29 10.38 -9.01
CA ILE A 30 6.17 10.88 -7.93
C ILE A 30 5.77 12.31 -7.55
N GLU A 31 5.65 13.21 -8.52
CA GLU A 31 5.29 14.61 -8.29
C GLU A 31 3.91 14.77 -7.61
N ARG A 32 2.93 13.91 -7.93
CA ARG A 32 1.63 13.89 -7.24
C ARG A 32 1.78 13.49 -5.77
N ILE A 33 2.57 12.44 -5.48
CA ILE A 33 2.82 12.02 -4.09
C ILE A 33 3.55 13.13 -3.33
N GLU A 34 4.57 13.75 -3.92
CA GLU A 34 5.30 14.86 -3.29
C GLU A 34 4.36 16.05 -2.99
N ARG A 35 3.42 16.36 -3.91
CA ARG A 35 2.45 17.44 -3.72
C ARG A 35 1.52 17.19 -2.53
N TYR A 36 0.98 15.98 -2.39
CA TYR A 36 0.03 15.67 -1.30
C TYR A 36 0.72 15.38 0.03
N SER A 37 1.92 14.80 0.01
CA SER A 37 2.67 14.47 1.23
C SER A 37 3.55 15.61 1.74
N HIS A 38 3.87 16.59 0.88
CA HIS A 38 4.88 17.61 1.12
C HIS A 38 6.28 17.06 1.44
N VAL A 39 6.56 15.83 0.99
CA VAL A 39 7.86 15.17 1.13
C VAL A 39 8.52 15.07 -0.24
N LEU A 40 9.78 15.48 -0.35
CA LEU A 40 10.56 15.32 -1.58
C LEU A 40 11.07 13.87 -1.68
N LEU A 41 10.69 13.18 -2.75
CA LEU A 41 10.93 11.75 -2.97
C LEU A 41 11.88 11.48 -4.13
N GLY A 42 11.99 12.36 -5.13
CA GLY A 42 12.74 12.09 -6.36
C GLY A 42 14.17 11.57 -6.14
N ALA A 43 14.94 12.22 -5.28
CA ALA A 43 16.31 11.80 -4.96
C ALA A 43 16.38 10.47 -4.18
N ALA A 44 15.40 10.19 -3.34
CA ALA A 44 15.32 8.92 -2.60
C ALA A 44 14.89 7.77 -3.52
N PHE A 45 13.94 8.02 -4.42
CA PHE A 45 13.45 7.06 -5.40
C PHE A 45 14.53 6.63 -6.41
N ALA A 46 15.44 7.55 -6.77
CA ALA A 46 16.53 7.28 -7.70
C ALA A 46 17.68 6.42 -7.13
N ARG A 47 17.63 6.02 -5.85
CA ARG A 47 18.67 5.19 -5.21
C ARG A 47 18.56 3.73 -5.67
N PRO A 48 19.59 3.16 -6.32
CA PRO A 48 19.54 1.78 -6.82
C PRO A 48 19.26 0.73 -5.74
N GLU A 49 19.65 0.98 -4.50
CA GLU A 49 19.49 0.07 -3.36
C GLU A 49 18.03 -0.06 -2.91
N LEU A 50 17.15 0.87 -3.29
CA LEU A 50 15.72 0.83 -2.93
C LEU A 50 15.04 -0.45 -3.46
N GLN A 51 15.54 -1.00 -4.57
CA GLN A 51 15.04 -2.25 -5.13
C GLN A 51 15.14 -3.43 -4.15
N ASP A 52 16.13 -3.44 -3.25
CA ASP A 52 16.35 -4.55 -2.33
C ASP A 52 15.25 -4.59 -1.27
N VAL A 53 14.78 -3.42 -0.84
CA VAL A 53 13.62 -3.28 0.06
C VAL A 53 12.34 -3.78 -0.63
N ILE A 54 12.11 -3.40 -1.89
CA ILE A 54 10.95 -3.87 -2.67
C ILE A 54 10.97 -5.40 -2.83
N LYS A 55 12.13 -5.97 -3.17
CA LYS A 55 12.32 -7.42 -3.27
C LYS A 55 12.09 -8.11 -1.93
N TRP A 56 12.56 -7.52 -0.83
CA TRP A 56 12.39 -8.10 0.50
C TRP A 56 10.92 -8.16 0.91
N HIS A 57 10.15 -7.07 0.77
CA HIS A 57 8.71 -7.08 1.06
C HIS A 57 7.96 -8.09 0.17
N SER A 58 8.26 -8.11 -1.13
CA SER A 58 7.66 -9.07 -2.08
C SER A 58 7.96 -10.52 -1.69
N LYS A 59 9.20 -10.81 -1.28
CA LYS A 59 9.62 -12.14 -0.83
C LYS A 59 8.91 -12.52 0.46
N TYR A 60 8.90 -11.64 1.46
CA TYR A 60 8.27 -11.91 2.76
C TYR A 60 6.77 -12.18 2.61
N ALA A 61 6.06 -11.39 1.81
CA ALA A 61 4.64 -11.61 1.53
C ALA A 61 4.39 -12.97 0.85
N ARG A 62 5.17 -13.31 -0.19
CA ARG A 62 5.05 -14.60 -0.90
C ARG A 62 5.37 -15.80 -0.02
N GLN A 63 6.39 -15.70 0.84
CA GLN A 63 6.76 -16.77 1.77
C GLN A 63 5.66 -17.05 2.79
N ASN A 64 4.89 -16.04 3.19
CA ASN A 64 3.76 -16.17 4.12
C ASN A 64 2.41 -16.39 3.39
N GLY A 65 2.40 -16.57 2.07
CA GLY A 65 1.19 -16.85 1.30
C GLY A 65 0.18 -15.69 1.24
N ILE A 66 0.63 -14.45 1.40
CA ILE A 66 -0.26 -13.28 1.38
C ILE A 66 -0.76 -13.04 -0.06
N HIS A 67 -2.08 -13.07 -0.25
CA HIS A 67 -2.73 -12.91 -1.55
C HIS A 67 -3.74 -11.75 -1.60
N VAL A 68 -4.60 -11.64 -0.58
CA VAL A 68 -5.60 -10.56 -0.48
C VAL A 68 -5.12 -9.42 0.40
N SER A 69 -5.54 -8.20 0.10
CA SER A 69 -5.18 -6.99 0.86
C SER A 69 -6.42 -6.26 1.39
N PRO A 70 -6.46 -5.87 2.69
CA PRO A 70 -5.47 -6.17 3.71
C PRO A 70 -5.55 -7.63 4.22
N THR A 71 -4.41 -8.18 4.62
CA THR A 71 -4.29 -9.41 5.43
C THR A 71 -3.53 -9.06 6.70
N PHE A 72 -4.01 -9.53 7.86
CA PHE A 72 -3.39 -9.25 9.16
C PHE A 72 -2.57 -10.44 9.65
N MET A 73 -1.45 -10.16 10.31
CA MET A 73 -0.62 -11.16 10.98
C MET A 73 -0.36 -10.72 12.43
N VAL A 74 -0.47 -11.66 13.36
CA VAL A 74 -0.13 -11.47 14.78
C VAL A 74 0.84 -12.57 15.18
N ASN A 75 1.96 -12.18 15.81
CA ASN A 75 3.04 -13.10 16.21
C ASN A 75 3.54 -14.01 15.06
N GLY A 76 3.60 -13.47 13.84
CA GLY A 76 4.07 -14.20 12.65
C GLY A 76 3.05 -15.15 12.03
N LEU A 77 1.80 -15.18 12.52
CA LEU A 77 0.73 -16.04 12.00
C LEU A 77 -0.40 -15.20 11.37
N VAL A 78 -0.83 -15.60 10.17
CA VAL A 78 -1.97 -14.99 9.48
C VAL A 78 -3.24 -15.16 10.31
N GLN A 79 -4.02 -14.08 10.43
CA GLN A 79 -5.30 -14.02 11.13
C GLN A 79 -6.42 -13.88 10.10
N PRO A 80 -6.98 -14.98 9.57
CA PRO A 80 -7.94 -14.95 8.46
C PRO A 80 -9.30 -14.37 8.86
N ASP A 81 -9.56 -14.26 10.15
CA ASP A 81 -10.80 -13.76 10.75
C ASP A 81 -10.74 -12.26 11.10
N LEU A 82 -9.59 -11.60 10.91
CA LEU A 82 -9.49 -10.14 11.01
C LEU A 82 -9.68 -9.48 9.65
N GLY A 83 -10.51 -8.44 9.61
CA GLY A 83 -10.81 -7.64 8.44
C GLY A 83 -10.65 -6.14 8.70
N SER A 84 -10.54 -5.35 7.61
CA SER A 84 -10.46 -3.88 7.67
C SER A 84 -11.74 -3.21 8.14
N GLY A 85 -12.87 -3.93 8.14
CA GLY A 85 -14.15 -3.45 8.64
C GLY A 85 -14.39 -3.70 10.13
N ASP A 86 -13.50 -4.44 10.80
CA ASP A 86 -13.65 -4.70 12.23
C ASP A 86 -13.43 -3.44 13.07
N ASP A 87 -14.07 -3.39 14.23
CA ASP A 87 -13.76 -2.37 15.21
C ASP A 87 -12.33 -2.54 15.75
N VAL A 88 -11.67 -1.42 16.04
CA VAL A 88 -10.28 -1.41 16.53
C VAL A 88 -10.13 -2.22 17.83
N SER A 89 -11.18 -2.31 18.66
CA SER A 89 -11.16 -3.13 19.88
C SER A 89 -11.01 -4.64 19.60
N VAL A 90 -11.49 -5.14 18.46
CA VAL A 90 -11.30 -6.54 18.03
C VAL A 90 -9.83 -6.79 17.74
N TRP A 91 -9.18 -5.87 17.02
CA TRP A 91 -7.75 -5.96 16.73
C TRP A 91 -6.93 -5.89 18.02
N ALA A 92 -7.25 -4.96 18.92
CA ALA A 92 -6.56 -4.80 20.20
C ALA A 92 -6.67 -6.07 21.06
N ALA A 93 -7.86 -6.66 21.15
CA ALA A 93 -8.08 -7.92 21.86
C ALA A 93 -7.25 -9.07 21.27
N ARG A 94 -7.14 -9.16 19.94
CA ARG A 94 -6.31 -10.18 19.29
C ARG A 94 -4.81 -10.00 19.55
N ILE A 95 -4.33 -8.76 19.52
CA ILE A 95 -2.90 -8.46 19.69
C ILE A 95 -2.45 -8.68 21.14
N MET A 96 -3.32 -8.41 22.10
CA MET A 96 -3.01 -8.45 23.55
C MET A 96 -3.29 -9.80 24.22
N ALA A 97 -3.84 -10.77 23.48
CA ALA A 97 -4.09 -12.14 23.95
C ALA A 97 -2.80 -12.98 23.92
#